data_AF-A0A1W9M992-F1
#
_entry.id   AF-A0A1W9M992-F1
#
_cell.length_a   1.000
_cell.length_b   1.000
_cell.length_c   1.000
_cell.angle_alpha   90.00
_cell.angle_beta   90.00
_cell.angle_gamma   90.00
#
_symmetry.space_group_name_H-M   'P 1'
#
loop_
_entity.id
_entity.type
_entity.pdbx_description
1 polymer ?
#
loop_
_entity_poly.entity_id
_entity_poly.type
_entity_poly.pdbx_seq_one_letter_code
_entity_poly.pdbx_strand_id
1 'polypeptide(L)'
;MFGGALFFLYEFKEAAIHYAPLRWLYFQCLFRRALNFQQIGRQYDAIDMALRLEREISAVPGAGLPKKLLSFLLEHLANWPEGWRRLVASYRNTERARRHRAKYSAFPLDDHLRIRQPKNPPPPERQGDLLVLKPWVSPREKGVIFLNFDETVDKFFSMYDVERLAHEYRIVVEPSAWGYQQARMYLLRGLDTDVVVESQYLQDYKYIDQ
;
A
#
# COMPACT_ATOMS: atom_id res chain seq x y z
N MET A 1 29.34 -4.72 -4.14
CA MET A 1 29.71 -3.51 -3.36
C MET A 1 28.53 -2.60 -2.99
N PHE A 2 27.26 -2.96 -3.27
CA PHE A 2 26.08 -2.11 -2.94
C PHE A 2 25.48 -2.34 -1.54
N GLY A 3 25.82 -3.43 -0.85
CA GLY A 3 25.24 -3.77 0.46
C GLY A 3 25.68 -2.86 1.62
N GLY A 4 26.90 -2.32 1.58
CA GLY A 4 27.45 -1.51 2.67
C GLY A 4 26.71 -0.18 2.86
N ALA A 5 26.49 0.58 1.79
CA ALA A 5 25.85 1.90 1.88
C ALA A 5 24.38 1.81 2.34
N LEU A 6 23.63 0.81 1.86
CA LEU A 6 22.26 0.56 2.29
C LEU A 6 22.20 0.15 3.77
N PHE A 7 23.14 -0.68 4.22
CA PHE A 7 23.27 -1.06 5.62
C PHE A 7 23.58 0.16 6.51
N PHE A 8 24.55 1.00 6.13
CA PHE A 8 24.87 2.22 6.87
C PHE A 8 23.68 3.20 6.96
N LEU A 9 22.92 3.38 5.88
CA LEU A 9 21.73 4.22 5.90
C LEU A 9 20.63 3.66 6.80
N TYR A 10 20.49 2.34 6.83
CA TYR A 10 19.56 1.66 7.73
C TYR A 10 19.97 1.85 9.19
N GLU A 11 21.22 1.53 9.55
CA GLU A 11 21.75 1.71 10.91
C GLU A 11 21.65 3.15 11.38
N PHE A 12 21.97 4.13 10.51
CA PHE A 12 21.84 5.54 10.84
C PHE A 12 20.39 5.95 11.09
N LYS A 13 19.45 5.46 10.27
CA LYS A 13 18.02 5.69 10.45
C LYS A 13 17.52 5.08 11.76
N GLU A 14 17.89 3.84 12.07
CA GLU A 14 17.51 3.19 13.33
C GLU A 14 18.08 3.97 14.53
N ALA A 15 19.37 4.33 14.51
CA ALA A 15 19.99 5.15 15.54
C ALA A 15 19.30 6.52 15.71
N ALA A 16 18.93 7.18 14.60
CA ALA A 16 18.22 8.44 14.63
C ALA A 16 16.83 8.30 15.26
N ILE A 17 16.10 7.22 14.97
CA ILE A 17 14.76 6.96 15.52
C ILE A 17 14.80 6.68 17.03
N HIS A 18 15.84 6.00 17.52
CA HIS A 18 15.95 5.65 18.94
C HIS A 18 16.45 6.79 19.84
N TYR A 19 17.12 7.81 19.29
CA TYR A 19 17.60 8.96 20.06
C TYR A 19 16.65 10.17 19.93
N ALA A 20 16.04 10.60 21.03
CA ALA A 20 14.90 11.54 20.99
C ALA A 20 15.13 12.86 20.20
N PRO A 21 16.27 13.57 20.33
CA PRO A 21 16.56 14.74 19.49
C PRO A 21 16.67 14.43 17.99
N LEU A 22 17.32 13.32 17.64
CA LEU A 22 17.46 12.90 16.24
C LEU A 22 16.14 12.39 15.67
N ARG A 23 15.32 11.73 16.49
CA ARG A 23 13.96 11.31 16.12
C ARG A 23 13.10 12.51 15.81
N TRP A 24 13.23 13.58 16.60
CA TRP A 24 12.53 14.83 16.32
C TRP A 24 13.00 15.40 14.97
N LEU A 25 14.31 15.58 14.76
CA LEU A 25 14.81 16.06 13.48
C LEU A 25 14.33 15.21 12.29
N TYR A 26 14.37 13.88 12.43
CA TYR A 26 13.88 12.91 11.46
C TYR A 26 12.39 13.09 11.14
N PHE A 27 11.54 13.13 12.17
CA PHE A 27 10.10 13.40 12.01
C PHE A 27 9.87 14.74 11.31
N GLN A 28 10.60 15.78 11.68
CA GLN A 28 10.43 17.13 11.14
C GLN A 28 10.80 17.21 9.66
N CYS A 29 11.90 16.59 9.25
CA CYS A 29 12.30 16.49 7.85
C CYS A 29 11.28 15.75 6.99
N LEU A 30 10.86 14.56 7.42
CA LEU A 30 9.93 13.73 6.64
C LEU A 30 8.50 14.28 6.66
N PHE A 31 8.04 14.82 7.78
CA PHE A 31 6.70 15.41 7.87
C PHE A 31 6.60 16.67 7.02
N ARG A 32 7.65 17.51 6.97
CA ARG A 32 7.70 18.64 6.04
C ARG A 32 7.64 18.19 4.58
N ARG A 33 8.25 17.04 4.26
CA ARG A 33 8.14 16.43 2.93
C ARG A 33 6.73 15.93 2.63
N ALA A 34 6.04 15.33 3.60
CA ALA A 34 4.63 14.94 3.46
C ALA A 34 3.74 16.17 3.20
N LEU A 35 3.93 17.26 3.94
CA LEU A 35 3.21 18.53 3.72
C LEU A 35 3.50 19.11 2.33
N ASN A 36 4.75 19.07 1.87
CA ASN A 36 5.08 19.50 0.50
C ASN A 36 4.36 18.64 -0.56
N PHE A 37 4.32 17.31 -0.38
CA PHE A 37 3.55 16.43 -1.27
C PHE A 37 2.07 16.79 -1.30
N GLN A 38 1.46 17.08 -0.15
CA GLN A 38 0.07 17.54 -0.07
C GLN A 38 -0.12 18.85 -0.86
N GLN A 39 0.76 19.83 -0.68
CA GLN A 39 0.69 21.14 -1.35
C GLN A 39 0.74 21.04 -2.88
N ILE A 40 1.51 20.08 -3.42
CA ILE A 40 1.61 19.84 -4.87
C ILE A 40 0.59 18.81 -5.39
N GLY A 41 -0.43 18.45 -4.60
CA GLY A 41 -1.50 17.53 -5.01
C GLY A 41 -1.12 16.04 -5.03
N ARG A 42 0.05 15.68 -4.49
CA ARG A 42 0.53 14.28 -4.36
C ARG A 42 0.02 13.64 -3.07
N GLN A 43 -1.31 13.57 -2.93
CA GLN A 43 -1.98 13.04 -1.74
C GLN A 43 -1.54 11.62 -1.36
N TYR A 44 -1.39 10.70 -2.32
CA TYR A 44 -0.95 9.34 -2.01
C TYR A 44 0.44 9.32 -1.37
N ASP A 45 1.41 10.04 -1.94
CA ASP A 45 2.77 10.11 -1.38
C ASP A 45 2.80 10.82 -0.01
N ALA A 46 1.92 11.79 0.21
CA ALA A 46 1.79 12.48 1.49
C ALA A 46 1.30 11.53 2.59
N ILE A 47 0.24 10.76 2.31
CA ILE A 47 -0.32 9.77 3.23
C ILE A 47 0.68 8.63 3.46
N ASP A 48 1.31 8.09 2.40
CA ASP A 48 2.32 7.03 2.51
C ASP A 48 3.48 7.42 3.43
N MET A 49 3.97 8.66 3.30
CA MET A 49 5.01 9.21 4.17
C MET A 49 4.53 9.38 5.62
N ALA A 50 3.31 9.87 5.83
CA ALA A 50 2.75 10.09 7.17
C ALA A 50 2.50 8.77 7.91
N LEU A 51 1.92 7.77 7.24
CA LEU A 51 1.70 6.43 7.79
C LEU A 51 3.02 5.73 8.12
N ARG A 52 4.03 5.89 7.25
CA ARG A 52 5.38 5.40 7.53
C ARG A 52 5.96 6.03 8.80
N LEU A 53 5.82 7.35 8.96
CA LEU A 53 6.27 8.05 10.17
C LEU A 53 5.54 7.56 11.41
N GLU A 54 4.22 7.35 11.32
CA GLU A 54 3.42 6.81 12.42
C GLU A 54 3.95 5.44 12.85
N ARG A 55 4.15 4.54 11.88
CA ARG A 55 4.69 3.19 12.14
C ARG A 55 6.06 3.23 12.79
N GLU A 56 6.99 4.00 12.21
CA GLU A 56 8.38 4.06 12.69
C GLU A 56 8.49 4.70 14.09
N ILE A 57 7.68 5.71 14.41
CA ILE A 57 7.68 6.32 15.74
C ILE A 57 6.98 5.41 16.76
N SER A 58 5.86 4.79 16.40
CA SER A 58 5.11 3.89 17.28
C SER A 58 5.90 2.62 17.63
N ALA A 59 6.85 2.22 16.78
CA ALA A 59 7.75 1.10 17.06
C ALA A 59 8.77 1.40 18.18
N VAL A 60 8.96 2.67 18.57
CA VAL A 60 9.91 3.04 19.64
C VAL A 60 9.20 3.03 21.00
N PRO A 61 9.62 2.17 21.95
CA PRO A 61 9.02 2.12 23.28
C PRO A 61 9.03 3.49 23.99
N GLY A 62 7.88 3.90 24.52
CA GLY A 62 7.72 5.17 25.24
C GLY A 62 7.71 6.42 24.35
N ALA A 63 7.78 6.30 23.03
CA ALA A 63 7.63 7.42 22.13
C ALA A 63 6.15 7.80 21.95
N GLY A 64 5.81 9.05 22.24
CA GLY A 64 4.50 9.60 21.89
C GLY A 64 4.44 10.02 20.42
N LEU A 65 3.35 9.71 19.74
CA LEU A 65 3.10 10.21 18.39
C LEU A 65 2.89 11.74 18.40
N PRO A 66 3.55 12.50 17.50
CA PRO A 66 3.32 13.93 17.41
C PRO A 66 1.86 14.25 17.07
N LYS A 67 1.20 15.12 17.83
CA LYS A 67 -0.21 15.50 17.59
C LYS A 67 -0.46 15.98 16.16
N LYS A 68 0.48 16.71 15.56
CA LYS A 68 0.39 17.19 14.17
C LYS A 68 0.29 16.04 13.16
N LEU A 69 0.98 14.93 13.41
CA LEU A 69 0.92 13.74 12.56
C LEU A 69 -0.45 13.07 12.66
N LEU A 70 -0.95 12.91 13.88
CA LEU A 70 -2.28 12.34 14.14
C LEU A 70 -3.38 13.18 13.48
N SER A 71 -3.36 14.50 13.68
CA SER A 71 -4.33 15.40 13.06
C SER A 71 -4.26 15.35 11.53
N PHE A 72 -3.06 15.30 10.96
CA PHE A 72 -2.86 15.16 9.52
C PHE A 72 -3.49 13.87 8.97
N LEU A 73 -3.23 12.73 9.62
CA LEU A 73 -3.79 11.44 9.22
C LEU A 73 -5.31 11.43 9.35
N LEU A 74 -5.86 11.91 10.47
CA LEU A 74 -7.31 12.00 10.67
C LEU A 74 -8.00 12.84 9.59
N GLU A 75 -7.44 13.99 9.23
CA GLU A 75 -8.02 14.86 8.18
C GLU A 75 -8.04 14.16 6.81
N HIS A 76 -6.95 13.47 6.45
CA HIS A 76 -6.84 12.80 5.15
C HIS A 76 -7.67 11.51 5.09
N LEU A 77 -7.84 10.83 6.21
CA LEU A 77 -8.54 9.56 6.31
C LEU A 77 -10.01 9.68 6.72
N ALA A 78 -10.52 10.86 7.08
CA ALA A 78 -11.94 11.03 7.44
C ALA A 78 -12.86 11.26 6.23
N ASN A 79 -12.33 11.75 5.11
CA ASN A 79 -13.15 12.33 4.04
C ASN A 79 -13.59 11.32 2.96
N TRP A 80 -14.40 10.30 3.30
CA TRP A 80 -14.88 9.29 2.33
C TRP A 80 -16.29 9.60 1.80
N PRO A 81 -16.62 9.33 0.51
CA PRO A 81 -15.81 8.67 -0.52
C PRO A 81 -14.96 9.61 -1.39
N GLU A 82 -15.10 10.94 -1.28
CA GLU A 82 -14.39 11.88 -2.17
C GLU A 82 -12.86 11.82 -1.99
N GLY A 83 -12.39 11.75 -0.74
CA GLY A 83 -10.99 11.58 -0.38
C GLY A 83 -10.39 10.31 -0.98
N TRP A 84 -11.16 9.22 -1.09
CA TRP A 84 -10.70 8.01 -1.76
C TRP A 84 -10.42 8.23 -3.24
N ARG A 85 -11.38 8.82 -3.97
CA ARG A 85 -11.22 9.03 -5.42
C ARG A 85 -10.01 9.92 -5.69
N ARG A 86 -9.79 10.94 -4.86
CA ARG A 86 -8.60 11.78 -4.93
C ARG A 86 -7.32 10.98 -4.60
N LEU A 87 -7.37 10.09 -3.62
CA LEU A 87 -6.27 9.19 -3.29
C LEU A 87 -5.91 8.25 -4.46
N VAL A 88 -6.90 7.58 -5.05
CA VAL A 88 -6.72 6.69 -6.21
C VAL A 88 -6.18 7.45 -7.42
N ALA A 89 -6.75 8.63 -7.72
CA ALA A 89 -6.27 9.49 -8.79
C ALA A 89 -4.82 9.94 -8.54
N SER A 90 -4.49 10.29 -7.30
CA SER A 90 -3.11 10.64 -6.91
C SER A 90 -2.17 9.45 -7.08
N TYR A 91 -2.58 8.25 -6.64
CA TYR A 91 -1.81 7.01 -6.79
C TYR A 91 -1.50 6.70 -8.26
N ARG A 92 -2.51 6.76 -9.14
CA ARG A 92 -2.34 6.49 -10.58
C ARG A 92 -1.32 7.41 -11.26
N ASN A 93 -1.09 8.60 -10.69
CA ASN A 93 -0.11 9.57 -11.17
C ASN A 93 1.30 9.40 -10.57
N THR A 94 1.49 8.46 -9.63
CA THR A 94 2.80 8.18 -9.07
C THR A 94 3.71 7.49 -10.08
N GLU A 95 5.01 7.70 -9.91
CA GLU A 95 6.03 6.97 -10.65
C GLU A 95 5.96 5.46 -10.39
N ARG A 96 5.54 5.06 -9.18
CA ARG A 96 5.34 3.65 -8.81
C ARG A 96 4.26 3.00 -9.68
N ALA A 97 3.08 3.62 -9.79
CA ALA A 97 1.99 3.12 -10.63
C ALA A 97 2.39 3.05 -12.11
N ARG A 98 3.06 4.09 -12.63
CA ARG A 98 3.54 4.11 -14.03
C ARG A 98 4.54 2.99 -14.31
N ARG A 99 5.49 2.76 -13.40
CA ARG A 99 6.48 1.68 -13.53
C ARG A 99 5.84 0.30 -13.50
N HIS A 100 4.90 0.05 -12.59
CA HIS A 100 4.17 -1.20 -12.57
C HIS A 100 3.40 -1.41 -13.88
N ARG A 101 2.65 -0.39 -14.32
CA ARG A 101 1.91 -0.46 -15.58
C ARG A 101 2.82 -0.75 -16.77
N ALA A 102 3.87 0.03 -16.96
CA ALA A 102 4.82 -0.14 -18.06
C ALA A 102 5.48 -1.53 -18.04
N LYS A 103 5.87 -2.01 -16.85
CA LYS A 103 6.52 -3.31 -16.70
C LYS A 103 5.59 -4.47 -17.05
N TYR A 104 4.42 -4.54 -16.43
CA TYR A 104 3.54 -5.71 -16.55
C TYR A 104 2.74 -5.72 -17.85
N SER A 105 2.44 -4.56 -18.44
CA SER A 105 1.82 -4.51 -19.77
C SER A 105 2.74 -4.98 -20.90
N ALA A 106 4.06 -5.03 -20.67
CA ALA A 106 5.03 -5.55 -21.63
C ALA A 106 5.19 -7.08 -21.57
N PHE A 107 4.57 -7.76 -20.60
CA PHE A 107 4.64 -9.21 -20.46
C PHE A 107 3.62 -9.90 -21.38
N PRO A 108 3.83 -11.19 -21.71
CA PRO A 108 2.83 -12.02 -22.37
C PRO A 108 1.49 -11.96 -21.64
N LEU A 109 0.37 -12.09 -22.38
CA LEU A 109 -0.97 -11.90 -21.83
C LEU A 109 -1.23 -12.74 -20.56
N ASP A 110 -0.83 -14.02 -20.57
CA ASP A 110 -1.02 -14.91 -19.42
C ASP A 110 -0.27 -14.44 -18.16
N ASP A 111 0.92 -13.85 -18.34
CA ASP A 111 1.71 -13.32 -17.24
C ASP A 111 1.17 -11.97 -16.75
N HIS A 112 0.78 -11.11 -17.69
CA HIS A 112 0.14 -9.83 -17.43
C HIS A 112 -1.13 -10.01 -16.57
N LEU A 113 -2.06 -10.87 -17.01
CA LEU A 113 -3.35 -11.08 -16.34
C LEU A 113 -3.24 -11.61 -14.90
N ARG A 114 -2.12 -12.25 -14.57
CA ARG A 114 -1.84 -12.87 -13.27
C ARG A 114 -0.86 -12.07 -12.41
N ILE A 115 -0.45 -10.89 -12.89
CA ILE A 115 0.62 -10.08 -12.27
C ILE A 115 1.87 -10.95 -12.01
N ARG A 116 2.26 -11.77 -12.99
CA ARG A 116 3.34 -12.74 -12.89
C ARG A 116 4.56 -12.25 -13.68
N GLN A 117 5.76 -12.40 -13.14
CA GLN A 117 6.97 -12.14 -13.92
C GLN A 117 7.27 -13.35 -14.84
N PRO A 118 7.55 -13.16 -16.13
CA PRO A 118 7.87 -14.26 -17.04
C PRO A 118 9.09 -15.06 -16.58
N LYS A 119 9.06 -16.39 -16.76
CA LYS A 119 10.21 -17.29 -16.59
C LYS A 119 10.27 -18.25 -17.77
N ASN A 120 11.48 -18.66 -18.16
CA ASN A 120 11.68 -19.61 -19.26
C ASN A 120 12.58 -20.77 -18.82
N PRO A 121 12.05 -22.00 -18.70
CA PRO A 121 10.62 -22.36 -18.74
C PRO A 121 9.89 -21.93 -17.45
N PRO A 122 8.57 -21.63 -17.51
CA PRO A 122 7.81 -21.32 -16.31
C PRO A 122 7.52 -22.61 -15.53
N PRO A 123 7.78 -22.64 -14.20
CA PRO A 123 7.36 -23.77 -13.37
C PRO A 123 5.83 -23.92 -13.38
N PRO A 124 5.27 -25.13 -13.51
CA PRO A 124 3.83 -25.36 -13.65
C PRO A 124 3.02 -24.88 -12.43
N GLU A 125 3.60 -24.90 -11.24
CA GLU A 125 2.99 -24.47 -9.98
C GLU A 125 2.85 -22.94 -9.85
N ARG A 126 3.51 -22.17 -10.71
CA ARG A 126 3.60 -20.71 -10.56
C ARG A 126 2.34 -20.00 -11.07
N GLN A 127 1.45 -19.64 -10.16
CA GLN A 127 0.16 -19.04 -10.53
C GLN A 127 0.19 -17.51 -10.71
N GLY A 128 1.16 -16.79 -10.12
CA GLY A 128 1.24 -15.33 -10.15
C GLY A 128 0.81 -14.71 -8.83
N ASP A 129 0.80 -13.37 -8.77
CA ASP A 129 0.44 -12.64 -7.55
C ASP A 129 -1.06 -12.30 -7.51
N LEU A 130 -1.78 -12.41 -8.64
CA LEU A 130 -3.24 -12.27 -8.71
C LEU A 130 -3.88 -13.59 -9.12
N LEU A 131 -4.79 -14.09 -8.29
CA LEU A 131 -5.53 -15.32 -8.52
C LEU A 131 -7.02 -15.03 -8.56
N VAL A 132 -7.74 -15.73 -9.44
CA VAL A 132 -9.21 -15.76 -9.41
C VAL A 132 -9.61 -17.06 -8.71
N LEU A 133 -9.99 -16.97 -7.44
CA LEU A 133 -10.42 -18.13 -6.65
C LEU A 133 -11.82 -18.58 -7.07
N LYS A 134 -12.66 -17.61 -7.45
CA LYS A 134 -14.01 -17.84 -7.95
C LYS A 134 -14.30 -16.86 -9.08
N PRO A 135 -14.62 -17.33 -10.30
CA PRO A 135 -15.01 -16.44 -11.38
C PRO A 135 -16.37 -15.78 -11.07
N TRP A 136 -16.55 -14.55 -11.54
CA TRP A 136 -17.88 -13.95 -11.58
C TRP A 136 -18.71 -14.61 -12.68
N VAL A 137 -19.94 -15.00 -12.36
CA VAL A 137 -20.85 -15.69 -13.30
C VAL A 137 -22.15 -14.92 -13.49
N SER A 138 -22.66 -14.27 -12.44
CA SER A 138 -23.90 -13.49 -12.51
C SER A 138 -23.99 -12.47 -11.37
N PRO A 139 -24.89 -11.47 -11.46
CA PRO A 139 -25.11 -10.51 -10.37
C PRO A 139 -25.58 -11.11 -9.05
N ARG A 140 -26.02 -12.38 -9.02
CA ARG A 140 -26.45 -13.05 -7.78
C ARG A 140 -25.30 -13.31 -6.82
N GLU A 141 -24.07 -13.42 -7.34
CA GLU A 141 -22.91 -13.75 -6.53
C GLU A 141 -21.64 -13.16 -7.11
N LYS A 142 -20.89 -12.43 -6.28
CA LYS A 142 -19.58 -11.90 -6.67
C LYS A 142 -18.56 -13.03 -6.85
N GLY A 143 -17.65 -12.83 -7.79
CA GLY A 143 -16.41 -13.60 -7.87
C GLY A 143 -15.48 -13.27 -6.71
N VAL A 144 -14.33 -13.94 -6.64
CA VAL A 144 -13.30 -13.69 -5.63
C VAL A 144 -11.94 -13.57 -6.33
N ILE A 145 -11.31 -12.40 -6.17
CA ILE A 145 -9.92 -12.16 -6.55
C ILE A 145 -9.07 -12.23 -5.29
N PHE A 146 -7.96 -12.92 -5.37
CA PHE A 146 -6.96 -13.03 -4.31
C PHE A 146 -5.67 -12.35 -4.75
N LEU A 147 -5.17 -11.45 -3.92
CA LEU A 147 -3.93 -10.72 -4.11
C LEU A 147 -2.90 -11.27 -3.13
N ASN A 148 -1.89 -11.95 -3.66
CA ASN A 148 -0.76 -12.41 -2.90
C ASN A 148 0.21 -11.25 -2.67
N PHE A 149 0.56 -11.00 -1.42
CA PHE A 149 1.37 -9.88 -0.94
C PHE A 149 0.69 -8.52 -1.02
N ASP A 150 1.01 -7.66 -0.07
CA ASP A 150 0.51 -6.29 0.01
C ASP A 150 1.00 -5.43 -1.16
N GLU A 151 2.23 -5.64 -1.67
CA GLU A 151 2.71 -4.94 -2.88
C GLU A 151 1.85 -5.18 -4.11
N THR A 152 1.09 -6.27 -4.13
CA THR A 152 0.24 -6.59 -5.27
C THR A 152 -0.98 -5.69 -5.35
N VAL A 153 -1.37 -5.04 -4.25
CA VAL A 153 -2.38 -3.98 -4.24
C VAL A 153 -1.94 -2.82 -5.16
N ASP A 154 -0.69 -2.36 -5.02
CA ASP A 154 -0.15 -1.30 -5.88
C ASP A 154 -0.21 -1.72 -7.37
N LYS A 155 0.22 -2.95 -7.67
CA LYS A 155 0.19 -3.49 -9.04
C LYS A 155 -1.24 -3.57 -9.56
N PHE A 156 -2.17 -4.09 -8.76
CA PHE A 156 -3.58 -4.23 -9.11
C PHE A 156 -4.22 -2.89 -9.49
N PHE A 157 -4.07 -1.86 -8.66
CA PHE A 157 -4.56 -0.51 -8.95
C PHE A 157 -3.86 0.18 -10.12
N SER A 158 -2.65 -0.24 -10.49
CA SER A 158 -1.93 0.30 -11.65
C SER A 158 -2.35 -0.34 -12.98
N MET A 159 -2.83 -1.59 -12.93
CA MET A 159 -3.08 -2.43 -14.10
C MET A 159 -4.57 -2.50 -14.47
N TYR A 160 -5.46 -2.50 -13.49
CA TYR A 160 -6.87 -2.80 -13.70
C TYR A 160 -7.78 -1.62 -13.36
N ASP A 161 -8.99 -1.66 -13.93
CA ASP A 161 -10.11 -0.85 -13.47
C ASP A 161 -10.72 -1.50 -12.22
N VAL A 162 -10.08 -1.21 -11.09
CA VAL A 162 -10.43 -1.83 -9.79
C VAL A 162 -11.83 -1.43 -9.32
N GLU A 163 -12.30 -0.22 -9.68
CA GLU A 163 -13.68 0.23 -9.41
C GLU A 163 -14.68 -0.68 -10.10
N ARG A 164 -14.46 -0.93 -11.40
CA ARG A 164 -15.31 -1.85 -12.15
C ARG A 164 -15.27 -3.27 -11.58
N LEU A 165 -14.07 -3.77 -11.27
CA LEU A 165 -13.91 -5.11 -10.70
C LEU A 165 -14.60 -5.25 -9.34
N ALA A 166 -14.65 -4.20 -8.51
CA ALA A 166 -15.32 -4.24 -7.22
C ALA A 166 -16.83 -4.53 -7.34
N HIS A 167 -17.48 -4.18 -8.44
CA HIS A 167 -18.89 -4.53 -8.66
C HIS A 167 -19.09 -6.03 -8.90
N GLU A 168 -18.10 -6.71 -9.50
CA GLU A 168 -18.18 -8.11 -9.92
C GLU A 168 -17.47 -9.06 -8.95
N TYR A 169 -16.49 -8.57 -8.19
CA TYR A 169 -15.59 -9.37 -7.37
C TYR A 169 -15.45 -8.83 -5.94
N ARG A 170 -15.31 -9.76 -4.99
CA ARG A 170 -14.71 -9.52 -3.66
C ARG A 170 -13.20 -9.62 -3.78
N ILE A 171 -12.50 -8.90 -2.91
CA ILE A 171 -11.03 -8.88 -2.92
C ILE A 171 -10.52 -9.50 -1.62
N VAL A 172 -9.64 -10.49 -1.72
CA VAL A 172 -8.90 -11.08 -0.61
C VAL A 172 -7.44 -10.68 -0.75
N VAL A 173 -6.80 -10.28 0.34
CA VAL A 173 -5.39 -9.89 0.37
C VAL A 173 -4.68 -10.71 1.44
N GLU A 174 -3.59 -11.38 1.04
CA GLU A 174 -2.64 -12.04 1.93
C GLU A 174 -1.35 -11.20 2.00
N PRO A 175 -1.16 -10.36 3.02
CA PRO A 175 0.01 -9.49 3.12
C PRO A 175 1.30 -10.29 3.37
N SER A 176 2.43 -9.81 2.84
CA SER A 176 3.73 -10.49 2.94
C SER A 176 4.49 -10.18 4.24
N ALA A 177 4.12 -9.08 4.88
CA ALA A 177 4.82 -8.49 6.01
C ALA A 177 3.84 -7.87 7.01
N TRP A 178 4.32 -7.64 8.22
CA TRP A 178 3.60 -6.96 9.31
C TRP A 178 3.66 -5.44 9.17
N GLY A 179 2.74 -4.73 9.83
CA GLY A 179 2.69 -3.27 9.83
C GLY A 179 1.89 -2.71 8.65
N TYR A 180 0.56 -2.85 8.73
CA TYR A 180 -0.42 -2.43 7.73
C TYR A 180 -0.67 -0.92 7.64
N GLN A 181 0.16 -0.11 8.31
CA GLN A 181 0.23 1.35 8.18
C GLN A 181 0.86 1.75 6.84
N GLN A 182 0.18 1.45 5.73
CA GLN A 182 0.63 1.72 4.38
C GLN A 182 -0.50 2.35 3.56
N ALA A 183 -0.19 3.34 2.72
CA ALA A 183 -1.21 4.04 1.93
C ALA A 183 -1.97 3.10 0.98
N ARG A 184 -1.31 2.02 0.52
CA ARG A 184 -1.93 1.00 -0.33
C ARG A 184 -3.13 0.31 0.31
N MET A 185 -3.15 0.12 1.62
CA MET A 185 -4.29 -0.51 2.31
C MET A 185 -5.53 0.39 2.24
N TYR A 186 -5.33 1.71 2.28
CA TYR A 186 -6.42 2.67 2.10
C TYR A 186 -6.96 2.72 0.66
N LEU A 187 -6.20 2.25 -0.34
CA LEU A 187 -6.77 2.09 -1.69
C LEU A 187 -7.91 1.07 -1.69
N LEU A 188 -7.81 0.02 -0.88
CA LEU A 188 -8.83 -1.02 -0.80
C LEU A 188 -10.06 -0.58 -0.01
N ARG A 189 -9.89 0.24 1.03
CA ARG A 189 -10.97 0.66 1.95
C ARG A 189 -12.15 1.37 1.26
N GLY A 190 -11.91 2.04 0.13
CA GLY A 190 -12.96 2.77 -0.59
C GLY A 190 -13.69 1.98 -1.67
N LEU A 191 -13.38 0.70 -1.83
CA LEU A 191 -14.03 -0.14 -2.82
C LEU A 191 -15.45 -0.48 -2.37
N ASP A 192 -16.39 -0.44 -3.33
CA ASP A 192 -17.78 -0.86 -3.13
C ASP A 192 -17.92 -2.40 -3.18
N THR A 193 -17.12 -3.09 -2.36
CA THR A 193 -17.09 -4.54 -2.25
C THR A 193 -16.51 -5.00 -0.92
N ASP A 194 -16.74 -6.27 -0.59
CA ASP A 194 -16.11 -6.89 0.56
C ASP A 194 -14.61 -7.05 0.27
N VAL A 195 -13.78 -6.43 1.10
CA VAL A 195 -12.33 -6.62 1.13
C VAL A 195 -11.97 -7.40 2.39
N VAL A 196 -11.39 -8.58 2.21
CA VAL A 196 -10.86 -9.41 3.30
C VAL A 196 -9.35 -9.27 3.32
N VAL A 197 -8.79 -8.76 4.42
CA VAL A 197 -7.34 -8.71 4.60
C VAL A 197 -6.95 -9.70 5.68
N GLU A 198 -6.11 -10.67 5.33
CA GLU A 198 -5.61 -11.67 6.26
C GLU A 198 -4.56 -11.03 7.17
N SER A 199 -4.85 -10.93 8.47
CA SER A 199 -3.95 -10.33 9.45
C SER A 199 -3.30 -11.38 10.33
N GLN A 200 -1.97 -11.44 10.34
CA GLN A 200 -1.23 -12.34 11.22
C GLN A 200 -1.24 -11.88 12.69
N TYR A 201 -1.35 -10.58 12.93
CA TYR A 201 -1.31 -9.98 14.27
C TYR A 201 -2.55 -9.12 14.56
N LEU A 202 -2.98 -9.12 15.82
CA LEU A 202 -4.14 -8.33 16.27
C LEU A 202 -3.97 -6.82 16.05
N GLN A 203 -2.74 -6.30 16.13
CA GLN A 203 -2.47 -4.89 15.89
C GLN A 203 -2.77 -4.50 14.43
N ASP A 204 -2.38 -5.36 13.50
CA ASP A 204 -2.61 -5.19 12.07
C ASP A 204 -4.10 -5.24 11.74
N TYR A 205 -4.84 -6.20 12.34
CA TYR A 205 -6.31 -6.24 12.30
C TYR A 205 -6.93 -4.93 12.76
N LYS A 206 -6.57 -4.47 13.96
CA LYS A 206 -7.12 -3.25 14.56
C LYS A 206 -6.84 -2.00 13.73
N TYR A 207 -5.75 -1.98 12.97
CA TYR A 207 -5.42 -0.83 12.13
C TYR A 207 -6.31 -0.74 10.89
N ILE A 208 -6.62 -1.89 10.27
CA ILE A 208 -7.48 -1.96 9.09
C ILE A 208 -8.96 -1.80 9.46
N ASP A 209 -9.37 -2.29 10.63
CA ASP A 209 -10.77 -2.25 11.11
C ASP A 209 -11.24 -0.84 11.54
N GLN A 210 -10.32 0.10 11.77
CA GLN A 210 -10.59 1.51 12.10
C GLN A 210 -10.87 2.36 10.86
#